data_AF-A0A161REW9-F1
#
_entry.id   AF-A0A161REW9-F1
#
_cell.length_a   1.000
_cell.length_b   1.000
_cell.length_c   1.000
_cell.angle_alpha   90.00
_cell.angle_beta   90.00
_cell.angle_gamma   90.00
#
_symmetry.space_group_name_H-M   'P 1'
#
loop_
_entity.id
_entity.type
_entity.pdbx_description
1 polymer ?
#
loop_
_entity_poly.entity_id
_entity_poly.type
_entity_poly.pdbx_seq_one_letter_code
_entity_poly.pdbx_strand_id
1 'polypeptide(L)'
;MIFLSLVSYADFSMDEAREVARVFDAYPEFRPARVGGDPARIAVQGSFEETVAKHGLPIRWLTEWRDGDGTRYFGQIGLFPGRGSYVGRAGREGDFILTGHEIEQEWSETGVGSGDRIERVVEFFEALAVASNAAYGLVSTLPTSVRIMYCLPGVFWLNYFGPAFVTRMPGLREIEGGRTTSRGGVLVRTTRRPWSMIEDPPEAAARVRALFPDEAFSDAGGGVGVPSIADHLAAAGGTLVMPWEVHRAARASALREKKYSKARAEILRAVESRPVPELNADAREWSASFDLGEGKRFLRALNRKLGGELSGPLGKALMSVVETAPKDDEDHVLVNTDFGVVRIGWFIDDVETVDVYVFGAPEVCDFSDRWYEKNIAD
;
A
#
# COMPACT_ATOMS: atom_id res chain seq x y z
N MET A 1 -10.86 -25.97 15.08
CA MET A 1 -9.98 -24.89 14.55
C MET A 1 -10.06 -23.69 15.48
N ILE A 2 -9.08 -22.81 15.40
CA ILE A 2 -8.99 -21.54 16.12
C ILE A 2 -8.61 -20.45 15.13
N PHE A 3 -9.26 -19.29 15.21
CA PHE A 3 -9.12 -18.14 14.34
C PHE A 3 -8.57 -16.98 15.16
N LEU A 4 -7.46 -16.37 14.73
CA LEU A 4 -6.96 -15.10 15.22
C LEU A 4 -7.41 -14.01 14.25
N SER A 5 -7.91 -12.90 14.77
CA SER A 5 -8.12 -11.68 14.00
C SER A 5 -7.71 -10.46 14.83
N LEU A 6 -6.87 -9.60 14.27
CA LEU A 6 -6.35 -8.38 14.86
C LEU A 6 -6.57 -7.21 13.91
N VAL A 7 -7.06 -6.10 14.44
CA VAL A 7 -7.25 -4.85 13.70
C VAL A 7 -6.48 -3.73 14.37
N SER A 8 -5.74 -2.95 13.58
CA SER A 8 -5.04 -1.75 14.01
C SER A 8 -5.41 -0.55 13.15
N TYR A 9 -5.56 0.61 13.79
CA TYR A 9 -5.70 1.91 13.12
C TYR A 9 -4.45 2.78 13.28
N ALA A 10 -3.36 2.23 13.85
CA ALA A 10 -2.13 2.97 14.05
C ALA A 10 -1.52 3.42 12.71
N ASP A 11 -0.80 4.54 12.74
CA ASP A 11 -0.03 5.02 11.60
C ASP A 11 1.23 4.15 11.42
N PHE A 12 1.17 3.12 10.57
CA PHE A 12 2.29 2.23 10.33
C PHE A 12 3.36 2.88 9.46
N SER A 13 4.53 3.06 10.07
CA SER A 13 5.83 3.27 9.46
C SER A 13 6.49 1.95 9.10
N MET A 14 7.63 2.03 8.42
CA MET A 14 8.48 0.87 8.17
C MET A 14 9.00 0.24 9.47
N ASP A 15 9.20 1.02 10.54
CA ASP A 15 9.71 0.48 11.80
C ASP A 15 8.62 -0.32 12.53
N GLU A 16 7.38 0.14 12.55
CA GLU A 16 6.25 -0.62 13.12
C GLU A 16 5.96 -1.90 12.32
N ALA A 17 6.05 -1.83 10.99
CA ALA A 17 5.95 -3.04 10.16
C ALA A 17 7.05 -4.05 10.49
N ARG A 18 8.28 -3.59 10.79
CA ARG A 18 9.38 -4.45 11.23
C ARG A 18 9.17 -4.97 12.65
N GLU A 19 8.56 -4.21 13.56
CA GLU A 19 8.18 -4.70 14.88
C GLU A 19 7.20 -5.87 14.80
N VAL A 20 6.13 -5.74 14.01
CA VAL A 20 5.22 -6.86 13.73
C VAL A 20 6.01 -8.04 13.16
N ALA A 21 6.95 -7.76 12.26
CA ALA A 21 7.70 -8.81 11.61
C ALA A 21 8.62 -9.59 12.57
N ARG A 22 9.23 -8.89 13.54
CA ARG A 22 10.05 -9.48 14.60
C ARG A 22 9.25 -10.41 15.50
N VAL A 23 7.96 -10.14 15.72
CA VAL A 23 7.09 -11.06 16.47
C VAL A 23 6.98 -12.40 15.73
N PHE A 24 6.67 -12.40 14.44
CA PHE A 24 6.67 -13.64 13.65
C PHE A 24 8.04 -14.32 13.59
N ASP A 25 9.13 -13.54 13.70
CA ASP A 25 10.47 -14.12 13.77
C ASP A 25 10.73 -14.81 15.11
N ALA A 26 10.22 -14.28 16.22
CA ALA A 26 10.29 -14.87 17.55
C ALA A 26 9.40 -16.13 17.70
N TYR A 27 8.33 -16.24 16.91
CA TYR A 27 7.41 -17.39 16.89
C TYR A 27 7.38 -18.06 15.50
N PRO A 28 8.47 -18.72 15.08
CA PRO A 28 8.63 -19.25 13.74
C PRO A 28 7.56 -20.28 13.35
N GLU A 29 6.95 -20.97 14.32
CA GLU A 29 5.85 -21.92 14.09
C GLU A 29 4.55 -21.26 13.59
N PHE A 30 4.35 -19.97 13.84
CA PHE A 30 3.20 -19.19 13.36
C PHE A 30 3.57 -18.30 12.18
N ARG A 31 4.80 -18.44 11.67
CA ARG A 31 5.27 -17.66 10.54
C ARG A 31 4.60 -18.15 9.25
N PRO A 32 4.16 -17.23 8.38
CA PRO A 32 3.65 -17.60 7.06
C PRO A 32 4.69 -18.38 6.24
N ALA A 33 4.30 -19.54 5.73
CA ALA A 33 5.00 -20.25 4.68
C ALA A 33 4.44 -19.80 3.32
N ARG A 34 5.33 -19.50 2.37
CA ARG A 34 5.05 -19.04 0.99
C ARG A 34 3.70 -19.53 0.42
N VAL A 35 2.82 -18.59 0.00
CA VAL A 35 1.57 -18.92 -0.70
C VAL A 35 1.68 -18.67 -2.20
N GLY A 36 1.12 -19.56 -3.01
CA GLY A 36 0.85 -19.32 -4.43
C GLY A 36 -0.52 -18.67 -4.63
N GLY A 37 -0.59 -17.58 -5.39
CA GLY A 37 -1.81 -16.82 -5.67
C GLY A 37 -1.52 -15.41 -6.18
N ASP A 38 -2.56 -14.60 -6.44
CA ASP A 38 -2.51 -13.20 -6.90
C ASP A 38 -3.20 -12.28 -5.84
N PRO A 39 -2.61 -11.14 -5.38
CA PRO A 39 -1.33 -10.52 -5.77
C PRO A 39 -0.17 -10.61 -4.72
N ALA A 40 1.04 -10.29 -5.22
CA ALA A 40 2.37 -10.18 -4.57
C ALA A 40 2.89 -11.39 -3.75
N ARG A 41 3.57 -12.29 -4.48
CA ARG A 41 4.27 -13.48 -3.97
C ARG A 41 5.56 -13.10 -3.26
N ILE A 42 5.54 -13.05 -1.93
CA ILE A 42 6.74 -12.82 -1.15
C ILE A 42 7.03 -14.08 -0.32
N ALA A 43 8.10 -14.77 -0.68
CA ALA A 43 8.57 -15.93 0.05
C ALA A 43 9.35 -15.45 1.27
N VAL A 44 8.91 -15.83 2.47
CA VAL A 44 9.63 -15.57 3.72
C VAL A 44 10.73 -16.61 3.86
N GLN A 45 11.91 -16.32 3.29
CA GLN A 45 13.07 -17.23 3.31
C GLN A 45 13.98 -16.92 4.50
N GLY A 46 13.53 -17.29 5.71
CA GLY A 46 14.39 -17.28 6.91
C GLY A 46 14.09 -16.19 7.93
N SER A 47 13.81 -14.95 7.52
CA SER A 47 13.34 -13.88 8.41
C SER A 47 12.21 -13.09 7.76
N PHE A 48 11.16 -12.87 8.54
CA PHE A 48 10.04 -12.02 8.17
C PHE A 48 10.43 -10.55 8.24
N GLU A 49 11.25 -10.13 9.22
CA GLU A 49 11.76 -8.77 9.28
C GLU A 49 12.58 -8.40 8.04
N GLU A 50 13.51 -9.27 7.62
CA GLU A 50 14.31 -9.03 6.40
C GLU A 50 13.42 -8.93 5.16
N THR A 51 12.38 -9.76 5.13
CA THR A 51 11.39 -9.75 4.05
C THR A 51 10.64 -8.42 4.01
N VAL A 52 10.16 -7.92 5.16
CA VAL A 52 9.51 -6.61 5.27
C VAL A 52 10.47 -5.48 4.90
N ALA A 53 11.71 -5.51 5.40
CA ALA A 53 12.72 -4.49 5.11
C ALA A 53 13.05 -4.42 3.61
N LYS A 54 13.09 -5.56 2.92
CA LYS A 54 13.36 -5.64 1.49
C LYS A 54 12.19 -5.13 0.63
N HIS A 55 10.96 -5.44 1.01
CA HIS A 55 9.79 -5.20 0.17
C HIS A 55 9.08 -3.89 0.47
N GLY A 56 9.17 -3.39 1.70
CA GLY A 56 8.47 -2.19 2.14
C GLY A 56 6.95 -2.38 2.29
N LEU A 57 6.28 -1.30 2.67
CA LEU A 57 4.82 -1.20 2.69
C LEU A 57 4.29 -0.71 1.32
N PRO A 58 3.05 -1.06 0.90
CA PRO A 58 2.12 -1.94 1.60
C PRO A 58 2.47 -3.43 1.47
N ILE A 59 2.12 -4.17 2.51
CA ILE A 59 2.15 -5.62 2.59
C ILE A 59 0.70 -6.12 2.54
N ARG A 60 0.38 -6.90 1.51
CA ARG A 60 -0.85 -7.70 1.43
C ARG A 60 -0.46 -9.12 1.10
N TRP A 61 -0.52 -9.99 2.09
CA TRP A 61 -0.17 -11.39 1.93
C TRP A 61 -1.32 -12.28 2.31
N LEU A 62 -1.64 -13.21 1.41
CA LEU A 62 -2.27 -14.45 1.81
C LEU A 62 -1.18 -15.32 2.44
N THR A 63 -1.52 -15.93 3.56
CA THR A 63 -0.58 -16.71 4.37
C THR A 63 -1.04 -18.16 4.41
N GLU A 64 -0.14 -19.11 4.22
CA GLU A 64 -0.37 -20.55 4.40
C GLU A 64 0.52 -20.99 5.54
N TRP A 65 0.02 -21.86 6.40
CA TRP A 65 0.86 -22.63 7.32
C TRP A 65 0.40 -24.07 7.30
N ARG A 66 1.30 -24.92 7.80
CA ARG A 66 1.12 -26.35 7.82
C ARG A 66 1.30 -26.86 9.22
N ASP A 67 0.40 -27.73 9.62
CA ASP A 67 0.59 -28.51 10.82
C ASP A 67 1.61 -29.63 10.63
N GLY A 68 2.03 -30.23 11.74
CA GLY A 68 2.97 -31.36 11.73
C GLY A 68 2.47 -32.59 10.97
N ASP A 69 1.16 -32.66 10.71
CA ASP A 69 0.50 -33.70 9.91
C ASP A 69 0.38 -33.33 8.41
N GLY A 70 0.81 -32.14 8.01
CA GLY A 70 0.77 -31.65 6.64
C GLY A 70 -0.53 -30.96 6.23
N THR A 71 -1.51 -30.80 7.13
CA THR A 71 -2.76 -30.09 6.84
C THR A 71 -2.48 -28.60 6.61
N ARG A 72 -3.12 -28.00 5.60
CA ARG A 72 -2.93 -26.60 5.18
C ARG A 72 -4.04 -25.71 5.72
N TYR A 73 -3.65 -24.51 6.12
CA TYR A 73 -4.53 -23.47 6.64
C TYR A 73 -4.16 -22.12 6.05
N PHE A 74 -5.11 -21.18 6.07
CA PHE A 74 -4.98 -19.90 5.38
C PHE A 74 -5.23 -18.71 6.31
N GLY A 75 -4.68 -17.56 5.94
CA GLY A 75 -5.13 -16.28 6.48
C GLY A 75 -4.52 -15.13 5.71
N GLN A 76 -4.44 -13.98 6.37
CA GLN A 76 -4.08 -12.75 5.70
C GLN A 76 -3.27 -11.82 6.60
N ILE A 77 -2.26 -11.17 6.02
CA ILE A 77 -1.55 -10.05 6.64
C ILE A 77 -1.67 -8.85 5.71
N GLY A 78 -2.43 -7.85 6.16
CA GLY A 78 -2.58 -6.55 5.52
C GLY A 78 -1.96 -5.45 6.37
N LEU A 79 -0.70 -5.09 6.09
CA LEU A 79 -0.05 -3.93 6.68
C LEU A 79 0.11 -2.85 5.62
N PHE A 80 -0.37 -1.66 5.87
CA PHE A 80 -0.37 -0.57 4.90
C PHE A 80 0.50 0.58 5.39
N PRO A 81 1.05 1.43 4.50
CA PRO A 81 1.66 2.66 4.96
C PRO A 81 0.57 3.54 5.59
N GLY A 82 0.83 4.10 6.78
CA GLY A 82 -0.17 4.89 7.50
C GLY A 82 -1.28 4.03 8.10
N ARG A 83 -2.56 4.36 7.87
CA ARG A 83 -3.70 3.90 8.71
C ARG A 83 -4.47 2.71 8.18
N GLY A 84 -3.95 2.01 7.18
CA GLY A 84 -4.65 0.92 6.53
C GLY A 84 -4.94 1.19 5.05
N SER A 85 -5.99 0.57 4.55
CA SER A 85 -6.47 0.64 3.17
C SER A 85 -7.82 1.36 3.08
N TYR A 86 -8.23 1.73 1.87
CA TYR A 86 -9.58 2.20 1.58
C TYR A 86 -10.24 1.30 0.53
N VAL A 87 -11.53 1.01 0.73
CA VAL A 87 -12.39 0.41 -0.30
C VAL A 87 -13.27 1.51 -0.89
N GLY A 88 -12.84 2.09 -2.01
CA GLY A 88 -13.70 2.95 -2.83
C GLY A 88 -14.57 2.10 -3.75
N ARG A 89 -15.83 2.49 -3.96
CA ARG A 89 -16.59 2.00 -5.14
C ARG A 89 -16.01 2.67 -6.39
N ALA A 90 -15.64 1.88 -7.39
CA ALA A 90 -15.17 2.41 -8.66
C ALA A 90 -16.22 3.37 -9.28
N GLY A 91 -15.80 4.58 -9.65
CA GLY A 91 -16.56 5.47 -10.53
C GLY A 91 -17.33 6.64 -9.89
N ARG A 92 -17.24 6.87 -8.58
CA ARG A 92 -17.66 8.12 -7.90
C ARG A 92 -16.69 8.43 -6.78
N GLU A 93 -16.67 9.66 -6.25
CA GLU A 93 -16.20 9.94 -4.88
C GLU A 93 -17.05 9.08 -3.94
N GLY A 94 -16.68 7.81 -3.79
CA GLY A 94 -17.37 6.85 -2.96
C GLY A 94 -16.97 7.08 -1.53
N ASP A 95 -17.92 6.98 -0.62
CA ASP A 95 -17.70 7.01 0.83
C ASP A 95 -16.47 6.16 1.18
N PHE A 96 -15.42 6.85 1.61
CA PHE A 96 -14.13 6.27 1.88
C PHE A 96 -14.18 5.58 3.25
N ILE A 97 -14.23 4.24 3.27
CA ILE A 97 -14.14 3.47 4.52
C ILE A 97 -12.68 3.10 4.78
N LEU A 98 -12.13 3.60 5.89
CA LEU A 98 -10.83 3.19 6.39
C LEU A 98 -10.91 1.74 6.88
N THR A 99 -10.32 0.81 6.13
CA THR A 99 -10.10 -0.57 6.55
C THR A 99 -8.73 -0.59 7.22
N GLY A 100 -8.67 -0.79 8.55
CA GLY A 100 -7.41 -0.78 9.30
C GLY A 100 -6.40 -1.82 8.81
N HIS A 101 -5.24 -1.90 9.46
CA HIS A 101 -4.34 -3.05 9.27
C HIS A 101 -4.99 -4.29 9.85
N GLU A 102 -4.89 -5.40 9.13
CA GLU A 102 -5.57 -6.64 9.46
C GLU A 102 -4.55 -7.78 9.49
N ILE A 103 -4.55 -8.54 10.59
CA ILE A 103 -3.79 -9.79 10.70
C ILE A 103 -4.79 -10.88 11.06
N GLU A 104 -4.93 -11.86 10.19
CA GLU A 104 -5.85 -12.98 10.34
C GLU A 104 -5.10 -14.31 10.19
N GLN A 105 -5.33 -15.24 11.11
CA GLN A 105 -4.77 -16.59 11.06
C GLN A 105 -5.78 -17.65 11.49
N GLU A 106 -5.58 -18.87 11.01
CA GLU A 106 -6.44 -20.03 11.21
C GLU A 106 -5.62 -21.24 11.62
N TRP A 107 -5.64 -21.67 12.87
CA TRP A 107 -4.90 -22.85 13.29
C TRP A 107 -5.83 -24.03 13.54
N SER A 108 -5.33 -25.23 13.31
CA SER A 108 -6.07 -26.42 13.68
C SER A 108 -6.01 -26.71 15.18
N GLU A 109 -6.91 -27.57 15.62
CA GLU A 109 -6.88 -28.10 16.96
C GLU A 109 -5.67 -29.02 17.20
N THR A 110 -5.28 -29.85 16.23
CA THR A 110 -4.10 -30.72 16.36
C THR A 110 -2.79 -29.92 16.34
N GLY A 111 -2.77 -28.80 15.63
CA GLY A 111 -1.69 -27.82 15.56
C GLY A 111 -1.46 -27.04 16.85
N VAL A 112 -2.51 -26.80 17.64
CA VAL A 112 -2.45 -26.03 18.90
C VAL A 112 -2.65 -26.92 20.15
N GLY A 113 -3.02 -28.18 19.97
CA GLY A 113 -3.59 -29.10 20.98
C GLY A 113 -2.75 -29.45 22.22
N SER A 114 -1.45 -29.12 22.26
CA SER A 114 -0.62 -29.37 23.44
C SER A 114 -0.57 -28.15 24.38
N GLY A 115 -0.51 -28.39 25.69
CA GLY A 115 -0.52 -27.32 26.71
C GLY A 115 0.52 -26.22 26.47
N ASP A 116 1.75 -26.61 26.08
CA ASP A 116 2.82 -25.66 25.77
C ASP A 116 2.52 -24.79 24.53
N ARG A 117 1.80 -25.33 23.54
CA ARG A 117 1.41 -24.57 22.33
C ARG A 117 0.27 -23.60 22.60
N ILE A 118 -0.64 -23.92 23.53
CA ILE A 118 -1.70 -23.01 23.94
C ILE A 118 -1.10 -21.72 24.53
N GLU A 119 -0.11 -21.84 25.43
CA GLU A 119 0.54 -20.66 26.00
C GLU A 119 1.34 -19.87 24.95
N ARG A 120 2.03 -20.56 24.02
CA ARG A 120 2.70 -19.90 22.88
C ARG A 120 1.75 -19.08 22.03
N VAL A 121 0.51 -19.55 21.80
CA VAL A 121 -0.52 -18.77 21.08
C VAL A 121 -0.90 -17.52 21.86
N VAL A 122 -1.05 -17.60 23.20
CA VAL A 122 -1.37 -16.45 24.04
C VAL A 122 -0.24 -15.40 23.96
N GLU A 123 1.00 -15.83 24.11
CA GLU A 123 2.17 -14.95 24.04
C GLU A 123 2.33 -14.32 22.65
N PHE A 124 2.18 -15.12 21.59
CA PHE A 124 2.23 -14.64 20.21
C PHE A 124 1.14 -13.60 19.92
N PHE A 125 -0.10 -13.88 20.33
CA PHE A 125 -1.23 -12.97 20.15
C PHE A 125 -1.01 -11.65 20.90
N GLU A 126 -0.54 -11.69 22.15
CA GLU A 126 -0.20 -10.49 22.91
C GLU A 126 0.91 -9.68 22.24
N ALA A 127 2.00 -10.35 21.85
CA ALA A 127 3.13 -9.71 21.19
C ALA A 127 2.71 -9.05 19.88
N LEU A 128 1.87 -9.71 19.07
CA LEU A 128 1.30 -9.13 17.86
C LEU A 128 0.41 -7.94 18.15
N ALA A 129 -0.47 -8.02 19.15
CA ALA A 129 -1.35 -6.92 19.53
C ALA A 129 -0.56 -5.68 19.97
N VAL A 130 0.53 -5.89 20.71
CA VAL A 130 1.44 -4.81 21.15
C VAL A 130 2.24 -4.24 19.98
N ALA A 131 2.86 -5.08 19.16
CA ALA A 131 3.69 -4.65 18.03
C ALA A 131 2.88 -3.96 16.94
N SER A 132 1.64 -4.40 16.72
CA SER A 132 0.74 -3.76 15.76
C SER A 132 -0.02 -2.56 16.32
N ASN A 133 0.18 -2.23 17.60
CA ASN A 133 -0.60 -1.21 18.30
C ASN A 133 -2.11 -1.39 18.06
N ALA A 134 -2.59 -2.63 18.24
CA ALA A 134 -3.92 -3.03 17.85
C ALA A 134 -5.00 -2.20 18.55
N ALA A 135 -6.06 -1.89 17.80
CA ALA A 135 -7.29 -1.32 18.34
C ALA A 135 -8.09 -2.41 19.06
N TYR A 136 -8.11 -3.61 18.49
CA TYR A 136 -8.77 -4.79 19.05
C TYR A 136 -8.20 -6.06 18.42
N GLY A 137 -8.31 -7.18 19.14
CA GLY A 137 -8.14 -8.50 18.54
C GLY A 137 -8.91 -9.57 19.28
N LEU A 138 -9.08 -10.72 18.64
CA LEU A 138 -9.65 -11.90 19.25
C LEU A 138 -8.94 -13.17 18.79
N VAL A 139 -9.10 -14.21 19.59
CA VAL A 139 -8.86 -15.59 19.20
C VAL A 139 -10.10 -16.43 19.56
N SER A 140 -10.68 -17.11 18.56
CA SER A 140 -11.99 -17.77 18.66
C SER A 140 -12.02 -19.11 17.94
N THR A 141 -12.96 -20.00 18.26
CA THR A 141 -13.23 -21.20 17.44
C THR A 141 -14.16 -20.92 16.25
N LEU A 142 -14.75 -19.72 16.19
CA LEU A 142 -15.61 -19.28 15.11
C LEU A 142 -14.84 -18.34 14.18
N PRO A 143 -14.97 -18.49 12.85
CA PRO A 143 -14.46 -17.50 11.92
C PRO A 143 -15.23 -16.19 12.16
N THR A 144 -14.51 -15.11 12.41
CA THR A 144 -15.15 -13.83 12.71
C THR A 144 -14.34 -12.68 12.15
N SER A 145 -14.97 -11.88 11.28
CA SER A 145 -14.38 -10.63 10.81
C SER A 145 -14.54 -9.56 11.87
N VAL A 146 -13.45 -8.86 12.20
CA VAL A 146 -13.46 -7.78 13.19
C VAL A 146 -13.92 -6.48 12.54
N ARG A 147 -15.12 -6.02 12.89
CA ARG A 147 -15.70 -4.73 12.45
C ARG A 147 -15.99 -3.80 13.64
N ILE A 148 -14.97 -3.58 14.45
CA ILE A 148 -15.04 -2.90 15.76
C ILE A 148 -15.53 -1.45 15.72
N MET A 149 -15.67 -0.86 14.54
CA MET A 149 -16.30 0.46 14.37
C MET A 149 -17.83 0.42 14.50
N TYR A 150 -18.43 -0.75 14.32
CA TYR A 150 -19.90 -0.93 14.34
C TYR A 150 -20.35 -1.72 15.56
N CYS A 151 -19.65 -2.81 15.87
CA CYS A 151 -19.90 -3.61 17.06
C CYS A 151 -18.70 -4.51 17.41
N LEU A 152 -18.70 -5.01 18.64
CA LEU A 152 -17.88 -6.14 19.07
C LEU A 152 -18.49 -7.43 18.54
N PRO A 153 -17.67 -8.35 18.01
CA PRO A 153 -18.15 -9.65 17.52
C PRO A 153 -18.62 -10.59 18.65
N GLY A 154 -18.30 -10.27 19.89
CA GLY A 154 -18.51 -11.12 21.06
C GLY A 154 -17.31 -11.09 22.00
N VAL A 155 -17.35 -11.93 23.02
CA VAL A 155 -16.23 -12.15 23.94
C VAL A 155 -15.78 -13.60 23.79
N PHE A 156 -14.57 -13.80 23.25
CA PHE A 156 -14.07 -15.12 22.85
C PHE A 156 -13.00 -15.65 23.81
N TRP A 157 -12.26 -16.68 23.38
CA TRP A 157 -11.23 -17.31 24.21
C TRP A 157 -10.15 -16.31 24.65
N LEU A 158 -9.56 -15.60 23.67
CA LEU A 158 -8.70 -14.45 23.93
C LEU A 158 -9.34 -13.21 23.31
N ASN A 159 -9.29 -12.10 24.03
CA ASN A 159 -9.71 -10.79 23.55
C ASN A 159 -8.65 -9.79 23.95
N TYR A 160 -8.23 -8.95 23.01
CA TYR A 160 -7.40 -7.80 23.28
C TYR A 160 -8.22 -6.55 23.05
N PHE A 161 -8.31 -5.71 24.07
CA PHE A 161 -8.94 -4.41 24.01
C PHE A 161 -7.86 -3.33 24.01
N GLY A 162 -7.72 -2.61 22.89
CA GLY A 162 -6.74 -1.55 22.76
C GLY A 162 -6.99 -0.35 23.69
N PRO A 163 -6.08 0.62 23.78
CA PRO A 163 -6.13 1.66 24.81
C PRO A 163 -7.38 2.55 24.74
N ALA A 164 -7.96 2.76 23.56
CA ALA A 164 -9.24 3.47 23.41
C ALA A 164 -10.41 2.74 24.09
N PHE A 165 -10.46 1.40 23.99
CA PHE A 165 -11.45 0.59 24.72
C PHE A 165 -11.24 0.70 26.22
N VAL A 166 -9.99 0.60 26.68
CA VAL A 166 -9.65 0.68 28.10
C VAL A 166 -9.92 2.08 28.68
N THR A 167 -9.79 3.13 27.86
CA THR A 167 -10.13 4.51 28.24
C THR A 167 -11.65 4.66 28.40
N ARG A 168 -12.42 4.12 27.45
CA ARG A 168 -13.89 4.17 27.48
C ARG A 168 -14.48 3.26 28.56
N MET A 169 -13.86 2.10 28.78
CA MET A 169 -14.28 1.07 29.74
C MET A 169 -13.13 0.75 30.71
N PRO A 170 -12.86 1.60 31.72
CA PRO A 170 -11.75 1.40 32.66
C PRO A 170 -11.83 0.07 33.43
N GLY A 171 -13.04 -0.45 33.66
CA GLY A 171 -13.29 -1.74 34.32
C GLY A 171 -12.65 -2.94 33.60
N LEU A 172 -12.24 -2.80 32.34
CA LEU A 172 -11.43 -3.82 31.65
C LEU A 172 -10.14 -4.15 32.41
N ARG A 173 -9.53 -3.16 33.09
CA ARG A 173 -8.32 -3.37 33.91
C ARG A 173 -8.55 -4.21 35.16
N GLU A 174 -9.81 -4.31 35.59
CA GLU A 174 -10.21 -4.98 36.83
C GLU A 174 -10.68 -6.42 36.59
N ILE A 175 -10.74 -6.84 35.32
CA ILE A 175 -11.09 -8.23 34.97
C ILE A 175 -10.01 -9.16 35.53
N GLU A 176 -10.44 -10.10 36.36
CA GLU A 176 -9.59 -11.12 36.95
C GLU A 176 -8.88 -11.93 35.86
N GLY A 177 -7.56 -12.08 35.96
CA GLY A 177 -6.74 -12.72 34.95
C GLY A 177 -6.50 -11.89 33.68
N GLY A 178 -7.04 -10.68 33.60
CA GLY A 178 -6.70 -9.68 32.60
C GLY A 178 -5.27 -9.15 32.79
N ARG A 179 -4.59 -8.86 31.68
CA ARG A 179 -3.21 -8.35 31.68
C ARG A 179 -3.15 -7.03 30.92
N THR A 180 -2.70 -5.98 31.59
CA THR A 180 -2.45 -4.69 30.92
C THR A 180 -1.12 -4.75 30.19
N THR A 181 -1.10 -4.39 28.91
CA THR A 181 0.10 -4.43 28.07
C THR A 181 0.89 -3.12 28.16
N SER A 182 2.12 -3.11 27.64
CA SER A 182 2.99 -1.92 27.62
C SER A 182 2.41 -0.74 26.82
N ARG A 183 1.48 -1.00 25.89
CA ARG A 183 0.77 0.02 25.10
C ARG A 183 -0.50 0.51 25.79
N GLY A 184 -0.85 -0.02 26.96
CA GLY A 184 -2.04 0.39 27.73
C GLY A 184 -3.35 -0.29 27.34
N GLY A 185 -3.30 -1.30 26.46
CA GLY A 185 -4.43 -2.19 26.19
C GLY A 185 -4.55 -3.29 27.24
N VAL A 186 -5.63 -4.07 27.20
CA VAL A 186 -5.86 -5.20 28.11
C VAL A 186 -6.10 -6.48 27.31
N LEU A 187 -5.30 -7.50 27.59
CA LEU A 187 -5.53 -8.88 27.15
C LEU A 187 -6.37 -9.61 28.19
N VAL A 188 -7.47 -10.22 27.75
CA VAL A 188 -8.33 -11.06 28.59
C VAL A 188 -8.39 -12.47 28.02
N ARG A 189 -8.09 -13.45 28.88
CA ARG A 189 -8.26 -14.88 28.60
C ARG A 189 -9.45 -15.40 29.39
N THR A 190 -10.52 -15.76 28.70
CA THR A 190 -11.80 -16.14 29.35
C THR A 190 -11.80 -17.57 29.88
N THR A 191 -10.96 -18.44 29.33
CA THR A 191 -10.79 -19.83 29.77
C THR A 191 -9.38 -20.33 29.49
N ARG A 192 -8.95 -21.37 30.22
CA ARG A 192 -7.67 -22.04 29.96
C ARG A 192 -7.67 -22.83 28.65
N ARG A 193 -8.83 -23.27 28.18
CA ARG A 193 -8.97 -24.14 27.00
C ARG A 193 -9.64 -23.41 25.82
N PRO A 194 -8.98 -23.29 24.66
CA PRO A 194 -9.53 -22.55 23.52
C PRO A 194 -10.86 -23.07 22.98
N TRP A 195 -11.09 -24.37 23.06
CA TRP A 195 -12.27 -25.03 22.47
C TRP A 195 -13.50 -25.05 23.36
N SER A 196 -13.46 -24.41 24.53
CA SER A 196 -14.58 -24.37 25.47
C SER A 196 -15.57 -23.28 25.06
N MET A 197 -16.42 -23.51 24.06
CA MET A 197 -17.50 -22.56 23.74
C MET A 197 -18.77 -23.28 23.31
N ILE A 198 -19.89 -23.03 24.02
CA ILE A 198 -21.19 -22.55 23.50
C ILE A 198 -22.32 -22.73 24.54
N GLU A 199 -22.30 -23.75 25.39
CA GLU A 199 -23.48 -24.05 26.26
C GLU A 199 -23.51 -23.27 27.58
N ASP A 200 -22.36 -22.88 28.14
CA ASP A 200 -22.24 -21.97 29.28
C ASP A 200 -21.03 -21.02 29.06
N PRO A 201 -21.23 -19.71 28.83
CA PRO A 201 -20.11 -18.80 28.69
C PRO A 201 -19.29 -18.81 29.99
N PRO A 202 -17.96 -18.96 29.92
CA PRO A 202 -17.11 -18.89 31.11
C PRO A 202 -17.43 -17.62 31.90
N GLU A 203 -17.42 -17.69 33.24
CA GLU A 203 -17.73 -16.55 34.10
C GLU A 203 -16.96 -15.28 33.72
N ALA A 204 -15.69 -15.42 33.33
CA ALA A 204 -14.87 -14.33 32.83
C ALA A 204 -15.43 -13.67 31.55
N ALA A 205 -15.98 -14.45 30.62
CA ALA A 205 -16.61 -13.91 29.42
C ALA A 205 -17.88 -13.11 29.75
N ALA A 206 -18.70 -13.60 30.69
CA ALA A 206 -19.89 -12.90 31.16
C ALA A 206 -19.53 -11.58 31.87
N ARG A 207 -18.49 -11.59 32.71
CA ARG A 207 -17.98 -10.37 33.38
C ARG A 207 -17.49 -9.33 32.39
N VAL A 208 -16.74 -9.73 31.36
CA VAL A 208 -16.31 -8.81 30.29
C VAL A 208 -17.52 -8.27 29.53
N ARG A 209 -18.46 -9.13 29.13
CA ARG A 209 -19.66 -8.70 28.39
C ARG A 209 -20.46 -7.66 29.18
N ALA A 210 -20.58 -7.82 30.50
CA ALA A 210 -21.31 -6.92 31.38
C ALA A 210 -20.69 -5.50 31.48
N LEU A 211 -19.44 -5.30 31.05
CA LEU A 211 -18.83 -3.97 30.98
C LEU A 211 -19.34 -3.14 29.80
N PHE A 212 -19.97 -3.78 28.81
CA PHE A 212 -20.43 -3.13 27.60
C PHE A 212 -21.96 -3.11 27.56
N PRO A 213 -22.56 -2.06 26.99
CA PRO A 213 -23.99 -2.07 26.69
C PRO A 213 -24.29 -3.15 25.63
N ASP A 214 -25.49 -3.71 25.63
CA ASP A 214 -25.86 -4.79 24.69
C ASP A 214 -25.76 -4.34 23.22
N GLU A 215 -25.99 -3.06 22.96
CA GLU A 215 -25.85 -2.42 21.66
C GLU A 215 -24.42 -2.52 21.11
N ALA A 216 -23.41 -2.61 21.98
CA ALA A 216 -22.02 -2.80 21.56
C ALA A 216 -21.82 -4.14 20.84
N PHE A 217 -22.72 -5.11 21.00
CA PHE A 217 -22.65 -6.42 20.34
C PHE A 217 -23.70 -6.59 19.23
N SER A 218 -24.30 -5.49 18.78
CA SER A 218 -25.33 -5.51 17.74
C SER A 218 -24.92 -4.65 16.55
N ASP A 219 -24.96 -5.22 15.34
CA ASP A 219 -24.76 -4.47 14.10
C ASP A 219 -25.76 -3.30 13.96
N ALA A 220 -26.98 -3.46 14.49
CA ALA A 220 -28.00 -2.41 14.50
C ALA A 220 -27.71 -1.27 15.49
N GLY A 221 -26.76 -1.47 16.41
CA GLY A 221 -26.35 -0.51 17.42
C GLY A 221 -25.51 0.65 16.88
N GLY A 222 -25.06 0.60 15.63
CA GLY A 222 -24.44 1.74 14.93
C GLY A 222 -23.18 2.30 15.61
N GLY A 223 -22.39 1.46 16.29
CA GLY A 223 -21.18 1.87 17.01
C GLY A 223 -21.42 2.36 18.45
N VAL A 224 -22.65 2.28 18.97
CA VAL A 224 -22.93 2.60 20.38
C VAL A 224 -22.19 1.61 21.28
N GLY A 225 -21.41 2.14 22.23
CA GLY A 225 -20.68 1.32 23.21
C GLY A 225 -19.27 0.88 22.79
N VAL A 226 -18.86 1.15 21.55
CA VAL A 226 -17.48 0.94 21.07
C VAL A 226 -16.79 2.29 20.81
N PRO A 227 -15.44 2.38 20.91
CA PRO A 227 -14.71 3.58 20.52
C PRO A 227 -14.83 3.85 19.01
N SER A 228 -14.81 5.13 18.66
CA SER A 228 -14.77 5.57 17.26
C SER A 228 -13.36 5.41 16.67
N ILE A 229 -13.24 5.54 15.34
CA ILE A 229 -11.93 5.61 14.68
C ILE A 229 -11.10 6.74 15.30
N ALA A 230 -11.69 7.92 15.52
CA ALA A 230 -10.98 9.05 16.10
C ALA A 230 -10.39 8.74 17.48
N ASP A 231 -11.11 7.98 18.31
CA ASP A 231 -10.63 7.55 19.63
C ASP A 231 -9.44 6.60 19.51
N HIS A 232 -9.50 5.64 18.57
CA HIS A 232 -8.39 4.72 18.31
C HIS A 232 -7.15 5.45 17.79
N LEU A 233 -7.32 6.43 16.92
CA LEU A 233 -6.22 7.23 16.37
C LEU A 233 -5.57 8.11 17.45
N ALA A 234 -6.39 8.77 18.27
CA ALA A 234 -5.91 9.58 19.38
C ALA A 234 -5.12 8.72 20.37
N ALA A 235 -5.62 7.53 20.68
CA ALA A 235 -4.93 6.58 21.55
C ALA A 235 -3.62 6.05 20.97
N ALA A 236 -3.53 5.90 19.64
CA ALA A 236 -2.33 5.47 18.93
C ALA A 236 -1.33 6.59 18.66
N GLY A 237 -1.66 7.86 18.98
CA GLY A 237 -0.81 9.02 18.73
C GLY A 237 -0.79 9.50 17.27
N GLY A 238 -1.79 9.15 16.47
CA GLY A 238 -1.84 9.48 15.05
C GLY A 238 -2.73 10.69 14.70
N THR A 239 -2.49 11.34 13.55
CA THR A 239 -3.31 12.45 12.98
C THR A 239 -4.28 12.07 11.85
N LEU A 240 -5.52 12.61 11.78
CA LEU A 240 -6.51 12.34 10.69
C LEU A 240 -6.02 12.53 9.23
N VAL A 241 -4.88 13.18 9.02
CA VAL A 241 -4.26 13.40 7.70
C VAL A 241 -3.69 12.09 7.12
N MET A 242 -4.01 11.80 5.86
CA MET A 242 -3.76 10.48 5.25
C MET A 242 -2.35 10.31 4.64
N PRO A 243 -1.55 9.29 5.03
CA PRO A 243 -0.21 9.05 4.45
C PRO A 243 -0.20 8.47 3.02
N TRP A 244 -1.32 7.93 2.52
CA TRP A 244 -1.35 7.28 1.20
C TRP A 244 -1.18 8.27 0.04
N GLU A 245 -1.56 9.53 0.21
CA GLU A 245 -1.34 10.56 -0.82
C GLU A 245 0.15 10.83 -1.00
N VAL A 246 0.89 10.90 0.12
CA VAL A 246 2.35 11.00 0.14
C VAL A 246 2.99 9.75 -0.47
N HIS A 247 2.52 8.56 -0.11
CA HIS A 247 3.04 7.31 -0.71
C HIS A 247 2.71 7.18 -2.21
N ARG A 248 1.49 7.56 -2.63
CA ARG A 248 1.09 7.58 -4.05
C ARG A 248 1.96 8.58 -4.82
N ALA A 249 2.18 9.77 -4.28
CA ALA A 249 3.05 10.77 -4.87
C ALA A 249 4.50 10.25 -4.98
N ALA A 250 5.05 9.66 -3.92
CA ALA A 250 6.40 9.08 -3.92
C ALA A 250 6.53 7.93 -4.94
N ARG A 251 5.54 7.03 -5.01
CA ARG A 251 5.53 5.92 -5.97
C ARG A 251 5.39 6.41 -7.41
N ALA A 252 4.52 7.40 -7.65
CA ALA A 252 4.37 8.01 -8.97
C ALA A 252 5.66 8.71 -9.41
N SER A 253 6.32 9.42 -8.48
CA SER A 253 7.63 10.05 -8.70
C SER A 253 8.71 9.01 -9.04
N ALA A 254 8.85 7.95 -8.24
CA ALA A 254 9.84 6.89 -8.50
C ALA A 254 9.59 6.15 -9.83
N LEU A 255 8.32 5.93 -10.21
CA LEU A 255 7.96 5.35 -11.51
C LEU A 255 8.29 6.30 -12.66
N ARG A 256 8.02 7.60 -12.49
CA ARG A 256 8.37 8.67 -13.45
C ARG A 256 9.88 8.71 -13.66
N GLU A 257 10.66 8.77 -12.59
CA GLU A 257 12.13 8.77 -12.63
C GLU A 257 12.68 7.54 -13.35
N LYS A 258 12.22 6.34 -12.97
CA LYS A 258 12.65 5.09 -13.64
C LYS A 258 12.33 5.07 -15.13
N LYS A 259 11.15 5.58 -15.52
CA LYS A 259 10.74 5.66 -16.92
C LYS A 259 11.58 6.68 -17.68
N TYR A 260 11.87 7.83 -17.07
CA TYR A 260 12.77 8.85 -17.62
C TYR A 260 14.19 8.32 -17.82
N SER A 261 14.82 7.73 -16.80
CA SER A 261 16.18 7.18 -16.91
C SER A 261 16.28 6.11 -17.99
N LYS A 262 15.26 5.24 -18.10
CA LYS A 262 15.20 4.23 -19.16
C LYS A 262 15.13 4.86 -20.55
N ALA A 263 14.24 5.84 -20.74
CA ALA A 263 14.07 6.52 -22.01
C ALA A 263 15.34 7.30 -22.42
N ARG A 264 15.98 8.00 -21.47
CA ARG A 264 17.23 8.71 -21.71
C ARG A 264 18.36 7.76 -22.09
N ALA A 265 18.48 6.62 -21.41
CA ALA A 265 19.45 5.58 -21.78
C ALA A 265 19.18 4.95 -23.15
N GLU A 266 17.93 4.93 -23.62
CA GLU A 266 17.57 4.49 -24.98
C GLU A 266 17.95 5.55 -26.04
N ILE A 267 17.74 6.85 -25.76
CA ILE A 267 18.20 7.95 -26.62
C ILE A 267 19.72 7.91 -26.75
N LEU A 268 20.45 7.88 -25.63
CA LEU A 268 21.93 7.86 -25.63
C LEU A 268 22.47 6.68 -26.45
N ARG A 269 21.95 5.47 -26.24
CA ARG A 269 22.35 4.29 -27.02
C ARG A 269 22.07 4.43 -28.52
N ALA A 270 20.98 5.08 -28.91
CA ALA A 270 20.65 5.32 -30.31
C ALA A 270 21.56 6.38 -30.95
N VAL A 271 22.04 7.34 -30.17
CA VAL A 271 22.88 8.45 -30.66
C VAL A 271 24.36 8.08 -30.66
N GLU A 272 24.86 7.31 -29.67
CA GLU A 272 26.28 6.91 -29.55
C GLU A 272 26.77 6.06 -30.72
N SER A 273 25.90 5.26 -31.34
CA SER A 273 26.29 4.28 -32.36
C SER A 273 26.43 4.85 -33.78
N ARG A 274 26.35 6.18 -33.95
CA ARG A 274 26.31 6.79 -35.29
C ARG A 274 27.18 8.05 -35.40
N PRO A 275 27.60 8.42 -36.63
CA PRO A 275 28.18 9.73 -36.89
C PRO A 275 27.24 10.84 -36.45
N VAL A 276 27.79 11.93 -35.90
CA VAL A 276 27.02 13.11 -35.49
C VAL A 276 26.43 13.74 -36.76
N PRO A 277 25.09 13.77 -36.93
CA PRO A 277 24.47 14.41 -38.08
C PRO A 277 24.67 15.93 -38.01
N GLU A 278 24.81 16.60 -39.14
CA GLU A 278 24.86 18.06 -39.21
C GLU A 278 23.52 18.61 -39.67
N LEU A 279 23.07 19.71 -39.04
CA LEU A 279 21.88 20.43 -39.50
C LEU A 279 22.15 21.04 -40.88
N ASN A 280 21.10 21.08 -41.71
CA ASN A 280 21.19 21.78 -42.99
C ASN A 280 21.44 23.28 -42.78
N ALA A 281 22.15 23.91 -43.70
CA ALA A 281 22.53 25.33 -43.60
C ALA A 281 21.33 26.29 -43.60
N ASP A 282 20.19 25.86 -44.13
CA ASP A 282 18.92 26.59 -44.17
C ASP A 282 17.98 26.23 -43.01
N ALA A 283 18.44 25.45 -42.03
CA ALA A 283 17.63 25.05 -40.89
C ALA A 283 17.17 26.27 -40.09
N ARG A 284 15.87 26.32 -39.79
CA ARG A 284 15.23 27.36 -39.00
C ARG A 284 14.72 26.81 -37.69
N GLU A 285 14.66 27.68 -36.70
CA GLU A 285 14.02 27.39 -35.42
C GLU A 285 12.51 27.59 -35.50
N TRP A 286 11.79 26.66 -34.90
CA TRP A 286 10.42 26.82 -34.46
C TRP A 286 10.34 26.41 -32.98
N SER A 287 9.66 27.17 -32.15
CA SER A 287 9.50 26.84 -30.72
C SER A 287 8.14 27.28 -30.17
N ALA A 288 7.61 26.51 -29.22
CA ALA A 288 6.38 26.83 -28.51
C ALA A 288 6.33 26.16 -27.14
N SER A 289 5.55 26.76 -26.24
CA SER A 289 5.20 26.20 -24.94
C SER A 289 3.91 25.40 -25.01
N PHE A 290 3.87 24.29 -24.27
CA PHE A 290 2.77 23.34 -24.25
C PHE A 290 2.49 22.84 -22.84
N ASP A 291 1.23 22.52 -22.53
CA ASP A 291 0.95 21.55 -21.47
C ASP A 291 1.54 20.18 -21.87
N LEU A 292 1.98 19.35 -20.93
CA LEU A 292 2.60 18.04 -21.20
C LEU A 292 1.74 17.15 -22.11
N GLY A 293 0.42 17.20 -21.93
CA GLY A 293 -0.53 16.48 -22.79
C GLY A 293 -0.51 16.94 -24.23
N GLU A 294 -0.34 18.25 -24.45
CA GLU A 294 -0.29 18.90 -25.76
C GLU A 294 1.06 18.66 -26.44
N GLY A 295 2.16 18.83 -25.70
CA GLY A 295 3.50 18.52 -26.19
C GLY A 295 3.61 17.07 -26.66
N LYS A 296 2.96 16.13 -25.94
CA LYS A 296 2.86 14.73 -26.38
C LYS A 296 2.06 14.55 -27.67
N ARG A 297 0.96 15.28 -27.84
CA ARG A 297 0.16 15.26 -29.09
C ARG A 297 0.96 15.84 -30.26
N PHE A 298 1.66 16.95 -30.01
CA PHE A 298 2.54 17.61 -30.97
C PHE A 298 3.66 16.68 -31.43
N LEU A 299 4.45 16.11 -30.51
CA LEU A 299 5.54 15.19 -30.85
C LEU A 299 5.06 13.94 -31.59
N ARG A 300 3.85 13.45 -31.29
CA ARG A 300 3.25 12.35 -32.04
C ARG A 300 2.83 12.76 -33.46
N ALA A 301 2.38 14.00 -33.66
CA ALA A 301 2.08 14.53 -34.98
C ALA A 301 3.38 14.76 -35.78
N LEU A 302 4.38 15.35 -35.14
CA LEU A 302 5.71 15.58 -35.70
C LEU A 302 6.37 14.27 -36.13
N ASN A 303 6.37 13.25 -35.26
CA ASN A 303 6.89 11.92 -35.57
C ASN A 303 6.22 11.32 -36.82
N ARG A 304 4.88 11.34 -36.89
CA ARG A 304 4.13 10.83 -38.06
C ARG A 304 4.41 11.61 -39.34
N LYS A 305 4.73 12.90 -39.23
CA LYS A 305 5.02 13.76 -40.38
C LYS A 305 6.44 13.55 -40.89
N LEU A 306 7.42 13.53 -39.99
CA LEU A 306 8.83 13.56 -40.33
C LEU A 306 9.40 12.18 -40.69
N GLY A 307 8.82 11.10 -40.16
CA GLY A 307 9.28 9.75 -40.50
C GLY A 307 10.71 9.48 -40.03
N GLY A 308 11.47 8.72 -40.83
CA GLY A 308 12.85 8.33 -40.51
C GLY A 308 13.02 7.68 -39.13
N GLU A 309 14.03 8.14 -38.38
CA GLU A 309 14.38 7.61 -37.06
C GLU A 309 13.30 7.83 -35.99
N LEU A 310 12.43 8.83 -36.18
CA LEU A 310 11.34 9.10 -35.24
C LEU A 310 10.28 7.98 -35.27
N SER A 311 10.09 7.31 -36.41
CA SER A 311 9.16 6.19 -36.53
C SER A 311 9.55 4.98 -35.66
N GLY A 312 10.80 4.92 -35.22
CA GLY A 312 11.38 3.80 -34.49
C GLY A 312 11.39 3.93 -32.96
N PRO A 313 12.28 3.18 -32.29
CA PRO A 313 12.49 3.28 -30.84
C PRO A 313 12.88 4.68 -30.38
N LEU A 314 13.63 5.45 -31.18
CA LEU A 314 14.10 6.78 -30.81
C LEU A 314 12.95 7.76 -30.59
N GLY A 315 11.97 7.83 -31.51
CA GLY A 315 10.80 8.70 -31.30
C GLY A 315 9.92 8.26 -30.13
N LYS A 316 9.86 6.96 -29.81
CA LYS A 316 9.17 6.47 -28.60
C LYS A 316 9.89 6.91 -27.33
N ALA A 317 11.23 6.83 -27.31
CA ALA A 317 12.03 7.27 -26.20
C ALA A 317 11.91 8.80 -26.00
N LEU A 318 11.96 9.59 -27.07
CA LEU A 318 11.77 11.04 -27.03
C LEU A 318 10.42 11.45 -26.41
N MET A 319 9.32 10.85 -26.89
CA MET A 319 7.99 11.09 -26.30
C MET A 319 7.94 10.70 -24.81
N SER A 320 8.64 9.63 -24.43
CA SER A 320 8.70 9.19 -23.04
C SER A 320 9.52 10.15 -22.17
N VAL A 321 10.61 10.72 -22.69
CA VAL A 321 11.41 11.73 -21.98
C VAL A 321 10.56 12.96 -21.70
N VAL A 322 9.94 13.55 -22.71
CA VAL A 322 9.10 14.75 -22.52
C VAL A 322 7.96 14.51 -21.52
N GLU A 323 7.36 13.31 -21.51
CA GLU A 323 6.30 12.97 -20.54
C GLU A 323 6.80 12.80 -19.09
N THR A 324 8.09 12.49 -18.90
CA THR A 324 8.59 12.04 -17.59
C THR A 324 9.78 12.81 -17.05
N ALA A 325 10.36 13.72 -17.83
CA ALA A 325 11.50 14.52 -17.45
C ALA A 325 11.24 15.30 -16.16
N PRO A 326 12.26 15.45 -15.28
CA PRO A 326 12.14 16.26 -14.09
C PRO A 326 12.03 17.74 -14.46
N LYS A 327 11.57 18.55 -13.50
CA LYS A 327 11.63 20.01 -13.62
C LYS A 327 13.06 20.47 -13.91
N ASP A 328 13.21 21.51 -14.71
CA ASP A 328 14.47 22.13 -15.14
C ASP A 328 15.34 21.21 -16.02
N ASP A 329 14.78 20.12 -16.57
CA ASP A 329 15.46 19.29 -17.56
C ASP A 329 15.45 19.98 -18.93
N GLU A 330 16.65 20.18 -19.49
CA GLU A 330 16.87 20.70 -20.84
C GLU A 330 17.77 19.73 -21.62
N ASP A 331 17.36 19.33 -22.81
CA ASP A 331 18.22 18.54 -23.69
C ASP A 331 17.71 18.58 -25.14
N HIS A 332 18.48 18.02 -26.06
CA HIS A 332 18.07 17.87 -27.44
C HIS A 332 18.60 16.61 -28.10
N VAL A 333 17.98 16.24 -29.21
CA VAL A 333 18.42 15.15 -30.08
C VAL A 333 18.38 15.60 -31.54
N LEU A 334 19.45 15.28 -32.28
CA LEU A 334 19.48 15.38 -33.74
C LEU A 334 18.91 14.09 -34.31
N VAL A 335 18.01 14.14 -35.29
CA VAL A 335 17.38 12.97 -35.89
C VAL A 335 17.41 13.05 -37.41
N ASN A 336 17.70 11.93 -38.06
CA ASN A 336 17.58 11.79 -39.50
C ASN A 336 16.11 11.50 -39.85
N THR A 337 15.52 12.40 -40.63
CA THR A 337 14.12 12.33 -41.03
C THR A 337 13.99 12.31 -42.56
N ASP A 338 12.78 12.11 -43.05
CA ASP A 338 12.49 12.19 -44.48
C ASP A 338 12.67 13.62 -45.05
N PHE A 339 12.84 14.61 -44.16
CA PHE A 339 13.06 16.04 -44.47
C PHE A 339 14.51 16.48 -44.15
N GLY A 340 15.42 15.53 -43.96
CA GLY A 340 16.81 15.80 -43.57
C GLY A 340 17.03 15.74 -42.06
N VAL A 341 18.15 16.29 -41.60
CA VAL A 341 18.50 16.31 -40.17
C VAL A 341 17.67 17.37 -39.46
N VAL A 342 16.99 16.96 -38.39
CA VAL A 342 16.18 17.84 -37.53
C VAL A 342 16.69 17.75 -36.10
N ARG A 343 16.87 18.89 -35.43
CA ARG A 343 17.08 18.94 -33.97
C ARG A 343 15.73 19.07 -33.30
N ILE A 344 15.43 18.19 -32.36
CA ILE A 344 14.28 18.33 -31.48
C ILE A 344 14.82 18.45 -30.06
N GLY A 345 14.53 19.56 -29.41
CA GLY A 345 14.84 19.73 -28.00
C GLY A 345 13.65 20.12 -27.18
N TRP A 346 13.85 20.01 -25.87
CA TRP A 346 12.82 20.25 -24.87
C TRP A 346 13.42 20.98 -23.67
N PHE A 347 12.58 21.77 -23.01
CA PHE A 347 12.84 22.35 -21.71
C PHE A 347 11.60 22.18 -20.83
N ILE A 348 11.77 21.65 -19.62
CA ILE A 348 10.69 21.41 -18.66
C ILE A 348 10.67 22.53 -17.62
N ASP A 349 9.86 23.56 -17.86
CA ASP A 349 9.75 24.73 -16.96
C ASP A 349 9.09 24.37 -15.62
N ASP A 350 8.05 23.52 -15.62
CA ASP A 350 7.43 22.99 -14.41
C ASP A 350 6.93 21.53 -14.53
N VAL A 351 6.11 21.07 -13.59
CA VAL A 351 5.62 19.68 -13.56
C VAL A 351 4.55 19.36 -14.60
N GLU A 352 3.98 20.38 -15.27
CA GLU A 352 2.83 20.34 -16.16
C GLU A 352 3.08 20.95 -17.55
N THR A 353 4.16 21.72 -17.74
CA THR A 353 4.50 22.38 -19.00
C THR A 353 5.81 21.87 -19.63
N VAL A 354 5.91 22.02 -20.95
CA VAL A 354 7.12 21.74 -21.73
C VAL A 354 7.24 22.72 -22.88
N ASP A 355 8.41 23.35 -22.99
CA ASP A 355 8.80 24.07 -24.18
C ASP A 355 9.46 23.10 -25.15
N VAL A 356 8.96 23.04 -26.38
CA VAL A 356 9.52 22.22 -27.45
C VAL A 356 10.09 23.14 -28.51
N TYR A 357 11.35 22.91 -28.89
CA TYR A 357 11.99 23.58 -30.01
C TYR A 357 12.42 22.58 -31.08
N VAL A 358 12.19 22.94 -32.33
CA VAL A 358 12.48 22.15 -33.51
C VAL A 358 13.35 22.99 -34.43
N PHE A 359 14.54 22.49 -34.78
CA PHE A 359 15.34 23.08 -35.84
C PHE A 359 15.38 22.14 -37.03
N GLY A 360 14.93 22.60 -38.18
CA GLY A 360 14.89 21.79 -39.40
C GLY A 360 14.62 22.62 -40.65
N ALA A 361 14.44 21.93 -41.78
CA ALA A 361 14.08 22.57 -43.04
C ALA A 361 12.78 23.43 -42.89
N PRO A 362 12.59 24.47 -43.71
CA PRO A 362 11.42 25.34 -43.64
C PRO A 362 10.08 24.58 -43.58
N GLU A 363 9.94 23.47 -44.30
CA GLU A 363 8.74 22.64 -44.33
C GLU A 363 8.41 22.01 -42.96
N VAL A 364 9.40 21.77 -42.11
CA VAL A 364 9.24 21.27 -40.74
C VAL A 364 8.68 22.37 -39.84
N CYS A 365 9.18 23.59 -40.00
CA CYS A 365 8.69 24.76 -39.26
C CYS A 365 7.25 25.08 -39.68
N ASP A 366 6.99 25.15 -40.99
CA ASP A 366 5.64 25.40 -41.54
C ASP A 366 4.62 24.36 -41.08
N PHE A 367 5.05 23.10 -40.91
CA PHE A 367 4.17 22.07 -40.34
C PHE A 367 3.89 22.33 -38.86
N SER A 368 4.91 22.72 -38.10
CA SER A 368 4.80 22.94 -36.67
C SER A 368 3.92 24.14 -36.36
N ASP A 369 4.09 25.25 -37.09
CA ASP A 369 3.22 26.43 -37.03
C ASP A 369 1.76 26.06 -37.32
N ARG A 370 1.49 25.42 -38.47
CA ARG A 370 0.12 25.04 -38.83
C ARG A 370 -0.52 24.06 -37.85
N TRP A 371 0.28 23.18 -37.24
CA TRP A 371 -0.24 22.29 -36.21
C TRP A 371 -0.58 23.10 -34.95
N TYR A 372 0.29 23.99 -34.51
CA TYR A 372 0.09 24.80 -33.33
C TYR A 372 -1.13 25.71 -33.47
N GLU A 373 -1.21 26.48 -34.57
CA GLU A 373 -2.33 27.36 -34.88
C GLU A 373 -3.67 26.62 -34.84
N LYS A 374 -3.71 25.40 -35.41
CA LYS A 374 -4.94 24.61 -35.51
C LYS A 374 -5.40 23.98 -34.19
N ASN A 375 -4.48 23.69 -33.27
CA ASN A 375 -4.79 22.86 -32.10
C ASN A 375 -4.67 23.59 -30.77
N ILE A 376 -4.01 24.76 -30.74
CA ILE A 376 -3.66 25.49 -29.52
C ILE A 376 -4.11 26.95 -29.56
N ALA A 377 -3.95 27.63 -30.71
CA ALA A 377 -4.13 29.08 -30.79
C ALA A 377 -5.59 29.58 -30.84
N ASP A 378 -6.57 28.69 -30.62
CA ASP A 378 -8.02 29.00 -30.57
C ASP A 378 -8.56 29.09 -29.14
#